data_AF-A0A7K3W7D6-F1
#
_entry.id   AF-A0A7K3W7D6-F1
#
_cell.length_a   1.000
_cell.length_b   1.000
_cell.length_c   1.000
_cell.angle_alpha   90.00
_cell.angle_beta   90.00
_cell.angle_gamma   90.00
#
_symmetry.space_group_name_H-M   'P 1'
#
loop_
_entity.id
_entity.type
_entity.pdbx_description
1 polymer ?
#
loop_
_entity_poly.entity_id
_entity_poly.type
_entity_poly.pdbx_seq_one_letter_code
_entity_poly.pdbx_strand_id
1 'polypeptide(L)'
;IGYGIIASVMTTDIDLSKEVVGLHFILWLVAVSTLPLLLIWSNRCRYTLVHQIRTPGKRFRSVAIVLLAGLMVWGPIRLLEVKQKNYERTSGVDMPSYGGVVANSYLPSNWISALGLYAWAQVDESSDNKSLLNPAKKFTYDAPKDIDDTYVVFIIGETTRWDHMGILGYDRDTTPKLAQEKNLVAYRG
;
A
#
# COMPACT_ATOMS: atom_id res chain seq x y z
N ILE A 1 -4.91 -2.74 0.74
CA ILE A 1 -4.58 -1.44 0.09
C ILE A 1 -3.31 -0.95 0.78
N GLY A 2 -2.20 -0.86 0.05
CA GLY A 2 -0.90 -0.48 0.63
C GLY A 2 -0.60 1.01 0.48
N TYR A 3 0.48 1.46 1.12
CA TYR A 3 1.01 2.83 1.05
C TYR A 3 1.10 3.36 -0.40
N GLY A 4 1.69 2.57 -1.32
CA GLY A 4 1.89 2.99 -2.71
C GLY A 4 0.59 3.27 -3.48
N ILE A 5 -0.49 2.57 -3.15
CA ILE A 5 -1.80 2.82 -3.76
C ILE A 5 -2.36 4.16 -3.27
N ILE A 6 -2.25 4.46 -1.97
CA ILE A 6 -2.68 5.75 -1.43
C ILE A 6 -1.83 6.89 -1.99
N ALA A 7 -0.51 6.71 -2.06
CA ALA A 7 0.38 7.69 -2.67
C ALA A 7 -0.01 7.96 -4.13
N SER A 8 -0.23 6.91 -4.94
CA SER A 8 -0.66 7.03 -6.34
C SER A 8 -2.00 7.78 -6.51
N VAL A 9 -2.98 7.50 -5.65
CA VAL A 9 -4.27 8.21 -5.63
C VAL A 9 -4.08 9.70 -5.26
N MET A 10 -3.18 9.99 -4.31
CA MET A 10 -2.91 11.37 -3.87
C MET A 10 -2.08 12.17 -4.89
N THR A 11 -1.21 11.52 -5.67
CA THR A 11 -0.44 12.16 -6.74
C THR A 11 -1.26 12.48 -8.00
N THR A 12 -2.56 12.13 -8.01
CA THR A 12 -3.58 12.62 -8.96
C THR A 12 -3.22 12.39 -10.44
N ASP A 13 -2.88 11.16 -10.82
CA ASP A 13 -2.81 10.77 -12.25
C ASP A 13 -4.22 10.42 -12.76
N ILE A 14 -4.91 11.44 -13.27
CA ILE A 14 -6.33 11.38 -13.65
C ILE A 14 -6.52 10.50 -14.89
N ASP A 15 -5.56 10.46 -15.79
CA ASP A 15 -5.71 9.74 -17.05
C ASP A 15 -5.53 8.24 -16.84
N LEU A 16 -4.57 7.82 -16.00
CA LEU A 16 -4.43 6.42 -15.58
C LEU A 16 -5.65 5.92 -14.80
N SER A 17 -6.20 6.76 -13.91
CA SER A 17 -7.33 6.40 -13.06
C SER A 17 -8.64 6.17 -13.85
N LYS A 18 -8.83 6.89 -14.97
CA LYS A 18 -10.01 6.72 -15.83
C LYS A 18 -10.04 5.37 -16.54
N GLU A 19 -8.88 4.85 -16.95
CA GLU A 19 -8.79 3.56 -17.64
C GLU A 19 -9.20 2.38 -16.73
N VAL A 20 -8.98 2.53 -15.42
CA VAL A 20 -9.33 1.52 -14.42
C VAL A 20 -10.83 1.55 -14.06
N VAL A 21 -11.50 2.70 -14.17
CA VAL A 21 -12.90 2.90 -13.75
C VAL A 21 -13.87 2.67 -14.91
N GLY A 22 -14.28 1.41 -15.09
CA GLY A 22 -15.32 1.03 -16.05
C GLY A 22 -16.75 1.24 -15.55
N LEU A 23 -17.72 1.28 -16.48
CA LEU A 23 -19.16 1.36 -16.17
C LEU A 23 -19.63 0.27 -15.19
N HIS A 24 -19.16 -0.97 -15.39
CA HIS A 24 -19.50 -2.11 -14.52
C HIS A 24 -19.08 -1.88 -13.07
N PHE A 25 -17.91 -1.27 -12.85
CA PHE A 25 -17.42 -0.94 -11.51
C PHE A 25 -18.33 0.08 -10.84
N ILE A 26 -18.75 1.13 -11.56
CA ILE A 26 -19.66 2.16 -11.06
C ILE A 26 -21.01 1.54 -10.68
N LEU A 27 -21.59 0.72 -11.57
CA LEU A 27 -22.87 0.06 -11.30
C LEU A 27 -22.79 -0.84 -10.06
N TRP A 28 -21.72 -1.63 -9.94
CA TRP A 28 -21.49 -2.48 -8.78
C TRP A 28 -21.33 -1.67 -7.49
N LEU A 29 -20.52 -0.59 -7.54
CA LEU A 29 -20.29 0.28 -6.40
C LEU A 29 -21.59 0.91 -5.90
N VAL A 30 -22.40 1.44 -6.81
CA VAL A 30 -23.71 2.03 -6.49
C VAL A 30 -24.64 0.98 -5.92
N ALA A 31 -24.77 -0.20 -6.55
CA ALA A 31 -25.65 -1.26 -6.08
C ALA A 31 -25.31 -1.75 -4.66
N VAL A 32 -24.02 -1.94 -4.37
CA VAL A 32 -23.56 -2.44 -3.05
C VAL A 32 -23.62 -1.36 -1.98
N SER A 33 -23.35 -0.09 -2.31
CA SER A 33 -23.29 0.99 -1.33
C SER A 33 -24.62 1.68 -1.03
N THR A 34 -25.55 1.72 -1.98
CA THR A 34 -26.79 2.52 -1.84
C THR A 34 -27.64 2.06 -0.66
N LEU A 35 -27.88 0.75 -0.51
CA LEU A 35 -28.72 0.23 0.57
C LEU A 35 -28.09 0.49 1.95
N PRO A 36 -26.81 0.13 2.23
CA PRO A 36 -26.15 0.49 3.49
C PRO A 36 -26.18 1.99 3.78
N LEU A 37 -25.92 2.84 2.78
CA LEU A 37 -25.91 4.29 2.95
C LEU A 37 -27.30 4.83 3.31
N LEU A 38 -28.36 4.34 2.68
CA LEU A 38 -29.74 4.71 3.00
C LEU A 38 -30.13 4.27 4.43
N LEU A 39 -29.70 3.08 4.86
CA LEU A 39 -29.94 2.59 6.22
C LEU A 39 -29.19 3.42 7.27
N ILE A 40 -27.95 3.80 6.98
CA ILE A 40 -27.16 4.69 7.86
C ILE A 40 -27.81 6.08 7.92
N TRP A 41 -28.22 6.64 6.77
CA TRP A 41 -28.83 7.96 6.68
C TRP A 41 -30.19 8.06 7.37
N SER A 42 -31.02 7.03 7.25
CA SER A 42 -32.36 6.98 7.87
C SER A 42 -32.33 6.68 9.38
N ASN A 43 -31.18 6.29 9.93
CA ASN A 43 -31.05 5.95 11.33
C ASN A 43 -31.13 7.20 12.22
N ARG A 44 -32.15 7.28 13.08
CA ARG A 44 -32.36 8.39 14.02
C ARG A 44 -31.47 8.36 15.27
N CYS A 45 -30.40 7.55 15.27
CA CYS A 45 -29.37 7.50 16.32
C CYS A 45 -29.91 7.54 17.76
N ARG A 46 -31.02 6.85 18.03
CA ARG A 46 -31.73 6.92 19.33
C ARG A 46 -31.02 6.17 20.46
N TYR A 47 -30.15 5.21 20.12
CA TYR A 47 -29.47 4.34 21.08
C TYR A 47 -27.95 4.44 21.00
N THR A 48 -27.38 5.65 20.88
CA THR A 48 -25.93 5.81 20.86
C THR A 48 -25.30 5.47 22.21
N LEU A 49 -24.03 5.03 22.17
CA LEU A 49 -23.22 4.80 23.37
C LEU A 49 -23.20 6.03 24.29
N VAL A 50 -23.08 7.21 23.70
CA VAL A 50 -23.09 8.50 24.43
C VAL A 50 -24.39 8.69 25.20
N HIS A 51 -25.54 8.38 24.60
CA HIS A 51 -26.83 8.45 25.29
C HIS A 51 -26.91 7.43 26.44
N GLN A 52 -26.47 6.19 26.20
CA GLN A 52 -26.48 5.11 27.20
C GLN A 52 -25.56 5.38 28.40
N ILE A 53 -24.41 6.05 28.17
CA ILE A 53 -23.50 6.50 29.23
C ILE A 53 -24.11 7.67 30.02
N ARG A 54 -24.98 8.49 29.43
CA ARG A 54 -25.64 9.58 30.15
C ARG A 54 -26.81 9.09 31.01
N THR A 55 -27.50 8.02 30.64
CA THR A 55 -28.61 7.44 31.42
C THR A 55 -28.12 6.74 32.70
N PRO A 56 -28.60 7.13 33.90
CA PRO A 56 -28.27 6.43 35.14
C PRO A 56 -28.72 4.95 35.09
N GLY A 57 -27.91 4.03 35.62
CA GLY A 57 -28.22 2.59 35.67
C GLY A 57 -27.77 1.75 34.45
N LYS A 58 -27.59 2.35 33.26
CA LYS A 58 -27.12 1.63 32.06
C LYS A 58 -25.64 1.85 31.71
N ARG A 59 -24.97 2.78 32.41
CA ARG A 59 -23.59 3.24 32.13
C ARG A 59 -22.58 2.11 32.17
N PHE A 60 -22.49 1.43 33.31
CA PHE A 60 -21.50 0.39 33.55
C PHE A 60 -21.68 -0.79 32.60
N ARG A 61 -22.92 -1.23 32.38
CA ARG A 61 -23.24 -2.31 31.44
C ARG A 61 -22.80 -1.97 30.02
N SER A 62 -23.10 -0.75 29.55
CA SER A 62 -22.78 -0.34 28.17
C SER A 62 -21.27 -0.24 27.94
N VAL A 63 -20.54 0.33 28.90
CA VAL A 63 -19.07 0.40 28.85
C VAL A 63 -18.45 -0.99 28.95
N ALA A 64 -18.93 -1.83 29.86
CA ALA A 64 -18.45 -3.20 30.02
C ALA A 64 -18.63 -4.04 28.75
N ILE A 65 -19.76 -3.91 28.06
CA ILE A 65 -20.00 -4.60 26.79
C ILE A 65 -18.99 -4.17 25.72
N VAL A 66 -18.71 -2.87 25.60
CA VAL A 66 -17.74 -2.38 24.61
C VAL A 66 -16.31 -2.81 24.94
N LEU A 67 -15.92 -2.75 26.21
CA LEU A 67 -14.62 -3.23 26.65
C LEU A 67 -14.47 -4.73 26.40
N LEU A 68 -15.49 -5.52 26.70
CA LEU A 68 -15.50 -6.96 26.47
C LEU A 68 -15.42 -7.28 24.97
N ALA A 69 -16.17 -6.57 24.13
CA ALA A 69 -16.05 -6.70 22.68
C ALA A 69 -14.64 -6.38 22.18
N GLY A 70 -14.03 -5.30 22.67
CA GLY A 70 -12.65 -4.93 22.36
C GLY A 70 -11.64 -6.01 22.78
N LEU A 71 -11.78 -6.55 24.00
CA LEU A 71 -10.92 -7.62 24.51
C LEU A 71 -11.09 -8.93 23.74
N MET A 72 -12.32 -9.28 23.32
CA MET A 72 -12.57 -10.47 22.51
C MET A 72 -11.98 -10.39 21.11
N VAL A 73 -11.80 -9.18 20.56
CA VAL A 73 -11.10 -8.99 19.28
C VAL A 73 -9.59 -8.95 19.49
N TRP A 74 -9.12 -8.18 20.48
CA TRP A 74 -7.70 -7.97 20.74
C TRP A 74 -6.98 -9.23 21.24
N GLY A 75 -7.60 -9.97 22.17
CA GLY A 75 -7.01 -11.14 22.81
C GLY A 75 -6.58 -12.23 21.83
N PRO A 76 -7.48 -12.72 20.95
CA PRO A 76 -7.13 -13.72 19.94
C PRO A 76 -6.05 -13.25 18.96
N ILE A 77 -6.14 -11.99 18.48
CA ILE A 77 -5.14 -11.42 17.57
C ILE A 77 -3.76 -11.41 18.24
N ARG A 78 -3.69 -10.98 19.50
CA ARG A 78 -2.43 -10.92 20.25
C ARG A 78 -1.85 -12.31 20.53
N LEU A 79 -2.71 -13.29 20.82
CA LEU A 79 -2.29 -14.66 21.07
C LEU A 79 -1.72 -15.32 19.81
N LEU A 80 -2.35 -15.09 18.65
CA LEU A 80 -1.85 -15.55 17.36
C LEU A 80 -0.53 -14.88 16.99
N GLU A 81 -0.38 -13.57 17.24
CA GLU A 81 0.87 -12.84 17.02
C GLU A 81 2.03 -13.41 17.86
N VAL A 82 1.80 -13.72 19.13
CA VAL A 82 2.82 -14.33 20.00
C VAL A 82 3.22 -15.72 19.51
N LYS A 83 2.23 -16.54 19.10
CA LYS A 83 2.51 -17.88 18.54
C LYS A 83 3.33 -17.78 17.24
N GLN A 84 2.97 -16.86 16.37
CA GLN A 84 3.67 -16.66 15.11
C GLN A 84 5.11 -16.19 15.34
N LYS A 85 5.33 -15.24 16.25
CA LYS A 85 6.68 -14.76 16.62
C LYS A 85 7.55 -15.88 17.20
N ASN A 86 6.96 -16.80 17.97
CA ASN A 86 7.68 -17.97 18.46
C ASN A 86 8.04 -18.93 17.32
N TYR A 87 7.14 -19.12 16.36
CA TYR A 87 7.39 -19.94 15.18
C TYR A 87 8.48 -19.35 14.27
N GLU A 88 8.45 -18.04 14.02
CA GLU A 88 9.48 -17.29 13.28
C GLU A 88 10.86 -17.52 13.91
N ARG A 89 10.98 -17.37 15.23
CA ARG A 89 12.23 -17.61 15.98
C ARG A 89 12.74 -19.04 15.86
N THR A 90 11.85 -20.04 15.80
CA THR A 90 12.25 -21.45 15.71
C THR A 90 12.53 -21.91 14.28
N SER A 91 11.88 -21.32 13.28
CA SER A 91 11.99 -21.71 11.87
C SER A 91 13.05 -20.92 11.12
N GLY A 92 13.48 -19.75 11.63
CA GLY A 92 14.44 -18.88 10.96
C GLY A 92 13.88 -18.21 9.70
N VAL A 93 12.57 -18.29 9.47
CA VAL A 93 11.88 -17.65 8.36
C VAL A 93 11.14 -16.44 8.89
N ASP A 94 11.48 -15.27 8.36
CA ASP A 94 10.74 -14.04 8.65
C ASP A 94 9.34 -14.12 8.05
N MET A 95 8.32 -14.04 8.89
CA MET A 95 6.93 -14.00 8.47
C MET A 95 6.35 -12.59 8.65
N PRO A 96 5.41 -12.18 7.79
CA PRO A 96 4.75 -10.89 7.96
C PRO A 96 3.90 -10.92 9.25
N SER A 97 3.99 -9.85 10.05
CA SER A 97 3.22 -9.72 11.30
C SER A 97 1.73 -10.03 11.08
N TYR A 98 1.18 -10.93 11.90
CA TYR A 98 -0.23 -11.33 11.85
C TYR A 98 -1.18 -10.12 11.88
N GLY A 99 -0.92 -9.18 12.81
CA GLY A 99 -1.71 -7.95 12.92
C GLY A 99 -1.58 -7.06 11.69
N GLY A 100 -0.39 -6.99 11.09
CA GLY A 100 -0.14 -6.27 9.84
C GLY A 100 -0.89 -6.86 8.65
N VAL A 101 -0.97 -8.19 8.56
CA VAL A 101 -1.75 -8.89 7.52
C VAL A 101 -3.23 -8.59 7.67
N VAL A 102 -3.76 -8.70 8.89
CA VAL A 102 -5.17 -8.38 9.19
C VAL A 102 -5.49 -6.93 8.86
N ALA A 103 -4.65 -5.98 9.31
CA ALA A 103 -4.85 -4.56 9.04
C ALA A 103 -4.92 -4.27 7.53
N ASN A 104 -4.08 -4.92 6.72
CA ASN A 104 -4.04 -4.71 5.27
C ASN A 104 -5.09 -5.49 4.47
N SER A 105 -5.67 -6.53 5.06
CA SER A 105 -6.62 -7.44 4.41
C SER A 105 -8.07 -6.97 4.51
N TYR A 106 -8.46 -6.28 5.59
CA TYR A 106 -9.86 -5.91 5.83
C TYR A 106 -10.14 -4.42 5.62
N LEU A 107 -11.37 -4.12 5.20
CA LEU A 107 -11.91 -2.77 5.17
C LEU A 107 -12.53 -2.42 6.54
N PRO A 108 -12.44 -1.16 7.00
CA PRO A 108 -11.72 -0.03 6.39
C PRO A 108 -10.26 0.08 6.88
N SER A 109 -9.77 -0.86 7.70
CA SER A 109 -8.43 -0.76 8.32
C SER A 109 -7.32 -0.60 7.29
N ASN A 110 -7.45 -1.26 6.14
CA ASN A 110 -6.42 -1.27 5.11
C ASN A 110 -6.06 0.12 4.57
N TRP A 111 -7.05 0.92 4.17
CA TRP A 111 -6.82 2.25 3.61
C TRP A 111 -6.59 3.28 4.73
N ILE A 112 -7.19 3.10 5.92
CA ILE A 112 -6.93 3.98 7.07
C ILE A 112 -5.47 3.87 7.52
N SER A 113 -4.95 2.64 7.69
CA SER A 113 -3.56 2.41 8.07
C SER A 113 -2.59 2.91 7.00
N ALA A 114 -2.86 2.64 5.73
CA ALA A 114 -2.05 3.14 4.62
C ALA A 114 -2.05 4.68 4.54
N LEU A 115 -3.20 5.33 4.77
CA LEU A 115 -3.31 6.78 4.80
C LEU A 115 -2.58 7.39 6.01
N GLY A 116 -2.65 6.75 7.18
CA GLY A 116 -1.87 7.17 8.35
C GLY A 116 -0.36 7.10 8.11
N LEU A 117 0.11 6.03 7.48
CA LEU A 117 1.51 5.88 7.06
C LEU A 117 1.91 6.93 6.02
N TYR A 118 1.04 7.21 5.05
CA TYR A 118 1.25 8.26 4.05
C TYR A 118 1.38 9.65 4.69
N ALA A 119 0.44 10.00 5.57
CA ALA A 119 0.48 11.27 6.29
C ALA A 119 1.73 11.40 7.17
N TRP A 120 2.13 10.32 7.86
CA TRP A 120 3.34 10.31 8.66
C TRP A 120 4.59 10.53 7.81
N ALA A 121 4.74 9.78 6.72
CA ALA A 121 5.86 9.93 5.79
C ALA A 121 5.95 11.34 5.21
N GLN A 122 4.81 11.93 4.83
CA GLN A 122 4.77 13.29 4.30
C GLN A 122 5.25 14.34 5.31
N VAL A 123 4.90 14.16 6.60
CA VAL A 123 5.32 15.06 7.68
C VAL A 123 6.81 14.90 7.98
N ASP A 124 7.29 13.66 8.06
CA ASP A 124 8.70 13.32 8.31
C ASP A 124 9.61 13.89 7.20
N GLU A 125 9.25 13.63 5.93
CA GLU A 125 9.99 14.10 4.76
C GLU A 125 10.00 15.64 4.64
N SER A 126 8.92 16.31 5.04
CA SER A 126 8.88 17.78 5.09
C SER A 126 9.82 18.39 6.12
N SER A 127 10.14 17.63 7.18
CA SER A 127 11.02 18.06 8.27
C SER A 127 12.49 17.80 7.95
N ASP A 128 12.80 16.65 7.33
CA ASP A 128 14.17 16.20 7.06
C ASP A 128 14.80 16.78 5.79
N ASN A 129 14.00 17.29 4.85
CA ASN A 129 14.47 17.91 3.60
C ASN A 129 15.44 19.09 3.79
N LYS A 130 15.50 19.70 4.99
CA LYS A 130 16.43 20.79 5.31
C LYS A 130 17.87 20.32 5.56
N SER A 131 18.10 19.03 5.79
CA SER A 131 19.42 18.48 6.16
C SER A 131 20.05 17.60 5.08
N LEU A 132 19.36 17.37 3.96
CA LEU A 132 19.83 16.47 2.91
C LEU A 132 21.07 17.05 2.21
N LEU A 133 22.14 16.28 2.25
CA LEU A 133 23.36 16.56 1.53
C LEU A 133 23.10 16.47 0.02
N ASN A 134 23.46 17.50 -0.74
CA ASN A 134 23.38 17.46 -2.19
C ASN A 134 24.56 16.63 -2.76
N PRO A 135 24.32 15.41 -3.29
CA PRO A 135 25.39 14.54 -3.77
C PRO A 135 26.11 15.13 -4.98
N ALA A 136 25.42 15.87 -5.86
CA ALA A 136 26.01 16.50 -7.03
C ALA A 136 26.98 17.64 -6.67
N LYS A 137 26.85 18.22 -5.46
CA LYS A 137 27.82 19.21 -4.94
C LYS A 137 28.96 18.57 -4.15
N LYS A 138 28.73 17.41 -3.54
CA LYS A 138 29.75 16.70 -2.74
C LYS A 138 30.68 15.85 -3.60
N PHE A 139 30.13 15.24 -4.64
CA PHE A 139 30.87 14.34 -5.54
C PHE A 139 31.01 15.01 -6.89
N THR A 140 32.24 15.22 -7.31
CA THR A 140 32.58 15.71 -8.65
C THR A 140 33.05 14.51 -9.47
N TYR A 141 32.52 14.38 -10.68
CA TYR A 141 33.01 13.43 -11.67
C TYR A 141 33.89 14.17 -12.67
N ASP A 142 35.19 13.89 -12.66
CA ASP A 142 36.12 14.38 -13.67
C ASP A 142 36.14 13.39 -14.84
N ALA A 143 35.51 13.77 -15.93
CA ALA A 143 35.47 13.00 -17.16
C ALA A 143 36.88 12.81 -17.74
N PRO A 144 37.28 11.59 -18.15
CA PRO A 144 38.47 11.37 -18.95
C PRO A 144 38.44 12.17 -20.26
N LYS A 145 39.61 12.51 -20.81
CA LYS A 145 39.73 13.35 -22.02
C LYS A 145 39.32 12.65 -23.34
N ASP A 146 38.93 11.38 -23.29
CA ASP A 146 38.64 10.56 -24.48
C ASP A 146 37.16 10.20 -24.62
N ILE A 147 36.27 10.73 -23.76
CA ILE A 147 34.84 10.41 -23.78
C ILE A 147 33.94 11.52 -24.32
N ASP A 148 34.52 12.55 -24.97
CA ASP A 148 33.80 13.74 -25.45
C ASP A 148 32.64 13.41 -26.42
N ASP A 149 32.74 12.30 -27.17
CA ASP A 149 31.71 11.83 -28.11
C ASP A 149 30.84 10.66 -27.56
N THR A 150 30.74 10.51 -26.24
CA THR A 150 29.95 9.44 -25.61
C THR A 150 28.54 9.89 -25.25
N TYR A 151 27.54 9.21 -25.82
CA TYR A 151 26.13 9.42 -25.48
C TYR A 151 25.59 8.27 -24.62
N VAL A 152 24.98 8.62 -23.49
CA VAL A 152 24.27 7.69 -22.63
C VAL A 152 22.78 7.97 -22.73
N VAL A 153 22.02 6.97 -23.17
CA VAL A 153 20.56 7.01 -23.17
C VAL A 153 20.06 6.11 -22.06
N PHE A 154 19.35 6.69 -21.09
CA PHE A 154 18.72 5.94 -20.01
C PHE A 154 17.22 5.81 -20.27
N ILE A 155 16.76 4.58 -20.50
CA ILE A 155 15.36 4.26 -20.76
C ILE A 155 14.75 3.70 -19.47
N ILE A 156 13.82 4.45 -18.88
CA ILE A 156 13.05 4.00 -17.72
C ILE A 156 11.78 3.34 -18.25
N GLY A 157 11.75 2.01 -18.22
CA GLY A 157 10.54 1.24 -18.50
C GLY A 157 9.52 1.36 -17.38
N GLU A 158 8.28 0.96 -17.65
CA GLU A 158 7.19 1.06 -16.68
C GLU A 158 6.84 -0.30 -16.06
N THR A 159 6.03 -1.12 -16.76
CA THR A 159 5.47 -2.38 -16.21
C THR A 159 5.99 -3.63 -16.95
N THR A 160 7.10 -3.51 -17.69
CA THR A 160 7.67 -4.67 -18.39
C THR A 160 8.29 -5.63 -17.38
N ARG A 161 7.85 -6.89 -17.39
CA ARG A 161 8.38 -7.94 -16.53
C ARG A 161 9.31 -8.86 -17.30
N TRP A 162 10.42 -9.24 -16.66
CA TRP A 162 11.48 -10.03 -17.28
C TRP A 162 11.02 -11.44 -17.70
N ASP A 163 10.10 -12.03 -16.95
CA ASP A 163 9.54 -13.37 -17.19
C ASP A 163 8.68 -13.46 -18.46
N HIS A 164 8.37 -12.32 -19.08
CA HIS A 164 7.62 -12.22 -20.34
C HIS A 164 8.47 -11.69 -21.50
N MET A 165 9.80 -11.62 -21.33
CA MET A 165 10.73 -11.17 -22.38
C MET A 165 11.34 -12.37 -23.11
N GLY A 166 11.15 -12.45 -24.43
CA GLY A 166 11.66 -13.53 -25.27
C GLY A 166 13.18 -13.70 -25.16
N ILE A 167 13.93 -12.60 -25.15
CA ILE A 167 15.39 -12.58 -24.97
C ILE A 167 15.86 -13.18 -23.63
N LEU A 168 14.97 -13.25 -22.64
CA LEU A 168 15.23 -13.85 -21.34
C LEU A 168 14.70 -15.28 -21.21
N GLY A 169 14.20 -15.88 -22.29
CA GLY A 169 13.76 -17.28 -22.36
C GLY A 169 12.26 -17.48 -22.21
N TYR A 170 11.44 -16.45 -22.46
CA TYR A 170 9.99 -16.61 -22.55
C TYR A 170 9.60 -17.35 -23.84
N ASP A 171 8.59 -18.22 -23.76
CA ASP A 171 8.20 -19.11 -24.87
C ASP A 171 7.74 -18.37 -26.14
N ARG A 172 7.26 -17.13 -26.00
CA ARG A 172 6.87 -16.28 -27.13
C ARG A 172 7.98 -15.28 -27.43
N ASP A 173 8.27 -15.08 -28.71
CA ASP A 173 9.21 -14.05 -29.15
C ASP A 173 8.60 -12.64 -29.03
N THR A 174 8.69 -12.07 -27.83
CA THR A 174 8.21 -10.72 -27.50
C THR A 174 9.27 -9.65 -27.72
N THR A 175 10.52 -10.01 -28.02
CA THR A 175 11.64 -9.08 -28.19
C THR A 175 12.46 -9.35 -29.46
N PRO A 176 11.83 -9.52 -30.65
CA PRO A 176 12.52 -9.95 -31.87
C PRO A 176 13.55 -8.93 -32.37
N LYS A 177 13.30 -7.64 -32.14
CA LYS A 177 14.21 -6.55 -32.55
C LYS A 177 15.43 -6.47 -31.65
N LEU A 178 15.21 -6.55 -30.34
CA LEU A 178 16.31 -6.53 -29.36
C LEU A 178 17.24 -7.73 -29.54
N ALA A 179 16.70 -8.90 -29.89
CA ALA A 179 17.50 -10.09 -30.17
C ALA A 179 18.46 -9.94 -31.36
N GLN A 180 18.25 -8.96 -32.24
CA GLN A 180 19.12 -8.68 -33.39
C GLN A 180 20.24 -7.68 -33.06
N GLU A 181 20.16 -7.00 -31.90
CA GLU A 181 21.13 -5.98 -31.51
C GLU A 181 22.46 -6.61 -31.09
N LYS A 182 23.55 -6.10 -31.65
CA LYS A 182 24.91 -6.55 -31.31
C LYS A 182 25.33 -5.94 -29.97
N ASN A 183 26.13 -6.69 -29.21
CA ASN A 183 26.63 -6.28 -27.88
C ASN A 183 25.54 -5.99 -26.85
N LEU A 184 24.33 -6.53 -27.03
CA LEU A 184 23.26 -6.44 -26.05
C LEU A 184 23.55 -7.38 -24.87
N VAL A 185 23.52 -6.82 -23.67
CA VAL A 185 23.60 -7.60 -22.43
C VAL A 185 22.24 -7.57 -21.75
N ALA A 186 21.63 -8.73 -21.60
CA ALA A 186 20.33 -8.90 -20.96
C ALA A 186 20.49 -9.57 -19.59
N TYR A 187 19.86 -9.00 -18.57
CA TYR A 187 19.89 -9.50 -17.20
C TYR A 187 18.51 -9.99 -16.78
N ARG A 188 18.46 -11.13 -16.08
CA ARG A 188 17.25 -11.56 -15.36
C ARG A 188 17.24 -10.85 -14.00
N GLY A 189 16.10 -10.24 -13.66
CA GLY A 189 15.89 -9.53 -12.40
C GLY A 189 15.36 -10.43 -11.28
#